data_AF-A0A0W1L910-F1
#
_entry.id   AF-A0A0W1L910-F1
#
_cell.length_a   1.000
_cell.length_b   1.000
_cell.length_c   1.000
_cell.angle_alpha   90.00
_cell.angle_beta   90.00
_cell.angle_gamma   90.00
#
_symmetry.space_group_name_H-M   'P 1'
#
loop_
_entity.id
_entity.type
_entity.pdbx_description
1 polymer ?
#
loop_
_entity_poly.entity_id
_entity_poly.type
_entity_poly.pdbx_seq_one_letter_code
_entity_poly.pdbx_strand_id
1 'polypeptide(L)'
;MTTTMLSTLEQVSLQQALICNKHQISDTVNINSPPTSRQLAYSDIAVMLYHFSLPEIAWPSFLKTAIARATDECQWLTKELIKCQQAYTAKPSDALSIEQGAFLCGIFSEELAYIEHLLATEQ
;
A
#
# COMPACT_ATOMS: atom_id res chain seq x y z
N MET A 1 -7.94 -20.82 -9.23
CA MET A 1 -7.72 -19.61 -8.39
C MET A 1 -8.01 -18.42 -9.27
N THR A 2 -9.13 -17.75 -9.03
CA THR A 2 -9.52 -16.55 -9.78
C THR A 2 -8.62 -15.41 -9.30
N THR A 3 -7.68 -14.97 -10.14
CA THR A 3 -7.04 -13.66 -10.01
C THR A 3 -8.13 -12.64 -10.26
N THR A 4 -8.78 -12.18 -9.19
CA THR A 4 -9.68 -11.04 -9.26
C THR A 4 -8.79 -9.85 -9.62
N MET A 5 -8.80 -9.48 -10.89
CA MET A 5 -8.22 -8.22 -11.33
C MET A 5 -8.89 -7.12 -10.52
N LEU A 6 -8.09 -6.19 -9.97
CA LEU A 6 -8.59 -5.00 -9.29
C LEU A 6 -9.69 -4.36 -10.12
N SER A 7 -10.79 -3.97 -9.48
CA SER A 7 -11.84 -3.23 -10.15
C SER A 7 -11.31 -1.93 -10.72
N THR A 8 -11.96 -1.38 -11.74
CA THR A 8 -11.56 -0.11 -12.35
C THR A 8 -11.41 1.02 -11.32
N LEU A 9 -12.25 1.04 -10.29
CA LEU A 9 -12.20 2.06 -9.25
C LEU A 9 -10.98 1.90 -8.32
N GLU A 10 -10.62 0.66 -7.99
CA GLU A 10 -9.42 0.34 -7.20
C GLU A 10 -8.14 0.70 -7.99
N GLN A 11 -8.12 0.40 -9.29
CA GLN A 11 -7.02 0.75 -10.19
C GLN A 11 -6.75 2.25 -10.21
N VAL A 12 -7.78 3.10 -10.32
CA VAL A 12 -7.56 4.56 -10.31
C VAL A 12 -7.15 5.07 -8.95
N SER A 13 -7.68 4.49 -7.88
CA SER A 13 -7.26 4.86 -6.52
C SER A 13 -5.76 4.63 -6.34
N LEU A 14 -5.24 3.51 -6.88
CA LEU A 14 -3.82 3.19 -6.90
C LEU A 14 -3.01 4.15 -7.76
N GLN A 15 -3.43 4.41 -8.99
CA GLN A 15 -2.74 5.39 -9.85
C GLN A 15 -2.70 6.78 -9.21
N GLN A 16 -3.81 7.22 -8.62
CA GLN A 16 -3.87 8.51 -7.94
C GLN A 16 -2.94 8.57 -6.72
N ALA A 17 -2.87 7.49 -5.94
CA ALA A 17 -1.95 7.39 -4.81
C ALA A 17 -0.48 7.41 -5.24
N LEU A 18 -0.14 6.77 -6.38
CA LEU A 18 1.20 6.81 -6.99
C LEU A 18 1.58 8.23 -7.43
N ILE A 19 0.66 8.92 -8.13
CA ILE A 19 0.84 10.32 -8.56
C ILE A 19 1.08 11.23 -7.35
N CYS A 20 0.26 11.09 -6.31
CA CYS A 20 0.40 11.88 -5.08
C CYS A 20 1.72 11.61 -4.33
N ASN A 21 2.26 10.39 -4.43
CA ASN A 21 3.54 9.98 -3.82
C ASN A 21 4.77 10.21 -4.72
N LYS A 22 4.67 11.03 -5.76
CA LYS A 22 5.75 11.46 -6.69
C LYS A 22 6.12 10.50 -7.84
N HIS A 23 5.44 9.37 -8.01
CA HIS A 23 5.65 8.54 -9.21
C HIS A 23 4.64 8.98 -10.28
N GLN A 24 5.12 9.75 -11.27
CA GLN A 24 4.32 10.30 -12.36
C GLN A 24 3.79 9.17 -13.24
N ILE A 25 2.60 8.65 -12.92
CA ILE A 25 1.86 7.79 -13.84
C ILE A 25 0.94 8.68 -14.66
N SER A 26 1.36 8.96 -15.89
CA SER A 26 0.58 9.74 -16.85
C SER A 26 -0.19 8.78 -17.74
N ASP A 27 -1.29 8.22 -17.24
CA ASP A 27 -2.34 7.80 -18.16
C ASP A 27 -3.73 7.97 -17.55
N THR A 28 -4.57 8.66 -18.34
CA THR A 28 -5.89 9.16 -17.97
C THR A 28 -6.87 8.02 -17.74
N VAL A 29 -7.18 7.71 -16.47
CA VAL A 29 -8.37 6.92 -16.17
C VAL A 29 -9.52 7.86 -15.84
N ASN A 30 -10.41 8.00 -16.81
CA ASN A 30 -11.68 8.69 -16.64
C ASN A 30 -12.66 7.76 -15.90
N ILE A 31 -12.96 8.07 -14.64
CA ILE A 31 -13.97 7.34 -13.86
C ILE A 31 -15.22 8.18 -13.69
N ASN A 32 -16.37 7.53 -13.86
CA ASN A 32 -17.69 8.09 -13.62
C ASN A 32 -18.02 8.29 -12.13
N SER A 33 -17.13 7.91 -11.19
CA SER A 33 -17.30 8.11 -9.74
C SER A 33 -15.95 8.20 -9.01
N PRO A 34 -15.78 9.16 -8.08
CA PRO A 34 -14.52 9.31 -7.34
C PRO A 34 -14.25 8.12 -6.40
N PRO A 35 -12.98 7.77 -6.16
CA PRO A 35 -12.57 6.79 -5.15
C PRO A 35 -13.20 7.04 -3.78
N THR A 36 -13.56 5.97 -3.08
CA THR A 36 -13.93 6.06 -1.66
C THR A 36 -12.69 6.32 -0.80
N SER A 37 -12.88 6.93 0.38
CA SER A 37 -11.80 7.15 1.35
C SER A 37 -11.06 5.86 1.73
N ARG A 38 -11.79 4.75 1.85
CA ARG A 38 -11.20 3.42 2.08
C ARG A 38 -10.28 2.98 0.95
N GLN A 39 -10.72 3.10 -0.30
CA GLN A 39 -9.91 2.71 -1.46
C GLN A 39 -8.63 3.54 -1.55
N LEU A 40 -8.73 4.85 -1.26
CA LEU A 40 -7.56 5.72 -1.19
C LEU A 40 -6.61 5.31 -0.06
N ALA A 41 -7.12 4.99 1.13
CA ALA A 41 -6.28 4.56 2.24
C ALA A 41 -5.53 3.25 1.93
N TYR A 42 -6.20 2.26 1.34
CA TYR A 42 -5.55 1.02 0.91
C TYR A 42 -4.50 1.26 -0.18
N SER A 43 -4.83 2.09 -1.16
CA SER A 43 -3.92 2.47 -2.24
C SER A 43 -2.67 3.18 -1.72
N ASP A 44 -2.84 4.17 -0.85
CA ASP A 44 -1.74 4.90 -0.20
C ASP A 44 -0.81 3.92 0.55
N ILE A 45 -1.38 2.94 1.27
CA ILE A 45 -0.59 1.96 2.02
C ILE A 45 0.17 1.02 1.10
N ALA A 46 -0.45 0.54 0.01
CA ALA A 46 0.20 -0.30 -0.99
C ALA A 46 1.41 0.41 -1.63
N VAL A 47 1.24 1.69 -1.99
CA VAL A 47 2.31 2.51 -2.56
C VAL A 47 3.45 2.72 -1.54
N MET A 48 3.13 3.05 -0.29
CA MET A 48 4.16 3.18 0.75
C MET A 48 4.90 1.86 1.02
N LEU A 49 4.21 0.72 0.95
CA LEU A 49 4.80 -0.61 1.12
C LEU A 49 5.74 -0.96 -0.04
N TYR A 50 5.37 -0.58 -1.26
CA TYR A 50 6.25 -0.69 -2.43
C TYR A 50 7.54 0.13 -2.22
N HIS A 51 7.43 1.40 -1.80
CA HIS A 51 8.60 2.25 -1.51
C HIS A 51 9.47 1.74 -0.36
N PHE A 52 8.86 1.13 0.66
CA PHE A 52 9.62 0.46 1.71
C PHE A 52 10.48 -0.68 1.16
N SER A 53 9.97 -1.43 0.18
CA SER A 53 10.70 -2.51 -0.47
C SER A 53 11.88 -2.02 -1.31
N LEU A 54 11.93 -0.71 -1.63
CA LEU A 54 13.01 0.00 -2.33
C LEU A 54 14.00 0.72 -1.39
N PRO A 55 14.11 0.26 -0.13
CA PRO A 55 14.67 1.00 1.02
C PRO A 55 14.45 2.52 1.12
N GLU A 56 13.40 3.09 0.51
CA GLU A 56 13.22 4.56 0.46
C GLU A 56 12.60 5.11 1.75
N ILE A 57 11.96 4.26 2.54
CA ILE A 57 11.23 4.63 3.76
C ILE A 57 11.70 3.75 4.93
N ALA A 58 11.86 4.35 6.12
CA ALA A 58 12.15 3.58 7.33
C ALA A 58 10.89 2.83 7.83
N TRP A 59 11.05 1.56 8.22
CA TRP A 59 9.94 0.71 8.69
C TRP A 59 9.06 1.33 9.79
N PRO A 60 9.62 1.98 10.84
CA PRO A 60 8.79 2.62 11.86
C PRO A 60 7.94 3.78 11.33
N SER A 61 8.48 4.54 10.37
CA SER A 61 7.77 5.65 9.72
C SER A 61 6.65 5.12 8.82
N PHE A 62 6.92 4.04 8.08
CA PHE A 62 5.89 3.34 7.30
C PHE A 62 4.73 2.91 8.20
N LEU A 63 5.00 2.17 9.29
CA LEU A 63 3.96 1.66 10.19
C LEU A 63 3.12 2.80 10.80
N LYS A 64 3.77 3.88 11.25
CA LYS A 64 3.06 5.03 11.82
C LYS A 64 2.08 5.64 10.82
N THR A 65 2.52 5.87 9.58
CA THR A 65 1.68 6.48 8.54
C THR A 65 0.59 5.53 8.06
N ALA A 66 0.90 4.24 7.90
CA ALA A 66 -0.07 3.23 7.51
C ALA A 66 -1.20 3.07 8.55
N ILE A 67 -0.87 3.08 9.85
CA ILE A 67 -1.86 3.06 10.94
C ILE A 67 -2.77 4.29 10.84
N ALA A 68 -2.19 5.48 10.70
CA ALA A 68 -2.95 6.73 10.61
C ALA A 68 -3.92 6.72 9.41
N ARG A 69 -3.51 6.15 8.26
CA ARG A 69 -4.37 5.99 7.09
C ARG A 69 -5.47 4.96 7.28
N ALA A 70 -5.20 3.87 8.00
CA ALA A 70 -6.17 2.79 8.17
C ALA A 70 -7.20 3.04 9.30
N THR A 71 -6.88 3.87 10.29
CA THR A 71 -7.59 3.94 11.60
C THR A 71 -9.09 4.21 11.48
N ASP A 72 -9.50 5.02 10.51
CA ASP A 72 -10.92 5.37 10.30
C ASP A 72 -11.58 4.56 9.17
N GLU A 73 -10.78 3.91 8.33
CA GLU A 73 -11.25 3.28 7.09
C GLU A 73 -11.35 1.75 7.18
N CYS A 74 -10.43 1.12 7.92
CA CYS A 74 -10.38 -0.32 8.13
C CYS A 74 -9.80 -0.71 9.49
N GLN A 75 -10.69 -1.07 10.41
CA GLN A 75 -10.32 -1.51 11.76
C GLN A 75 -9.51 -2.81 11.77
N TRP A 76 -9.78 -3.74 10.85
CA TRP A 76 -9.03 -4.99 10.78
C TRP A 76 -7.57 -4.73 10.43
N LEU A 77 -7.32 -3.99 9.35
CA LEU A 77 -5.97 -3.64 8.90
C LEU A 77 -5.23 -2.80 9.97
N THR A 78 -5.93 -1.85 10.58
CA THR A 78 -5.38 -1.03 11.68
C THR A 78 -4.87 -1.90 12.82
N LYS A 79 -5.64 -2.92 13.23
CA LYS A 79 -5.24 -3.83 14.31
C LYS A 79 -3.98 -4.62 13.95
N GLU A 80 -3.88 -5.14 12.73
CA GLU A 80 -2.69 -5.86 12.28
C GLU A 80 -1.45 -4.95 12.23
N LEU A 81 -1.59 -3.73 11.70
CA LEU A 81 -0.49 -2.75 11.67
C LEU A 81 -0.03 -2.34 13.08
N ILE A 82 -0.95 -2.18 14.03
CA ILE A 82 -0.63 -1.90 15.43
C ILE A 82 0.15 -3.07 16.06
N LYS A 83 -0.23 -4.32 15.78
CA LYS A 83 0.53 -5.50 16.24
C LYS A 83 1.94 -5.49 15.68
N CYS A 84 2.11 -5.18 14.40
CA CYS A 84 3.44 -5.05 13.78
C CYS A 84 4.29 -3.98 14.49
N GLN A 85 3.70 -2.80 14.76
CA GLN A 85 4.36 -1.71 15.49
C GLN A 85 4.76 -2.11 16.92
N GLN A 86 3.86 -2.77 17.66
CA GLN A 86 4.15 -3.22 19.03
C GLN A 86 5.25 -4.27 19.06
N ALA A 87 5.20 -5.27 18.18
CA ALA A 87 6.23 -6.29 18.06
C ALA A 87 7.59 -5.68 17.69
N TYR A 88 7.61 -4.74 16.74
CA TYR A 88 8.84 -4.06 16.34
C TYR A 88 9.40 -3.17 17.46
N THR A 89 8.55 -2.47 18.21
CA THR A 89 8.97 -1.66 19.36
C THR A 89 9.55 -2.52 20.48
N ALA A 90 8.98 -3.71 20.73
CA ALA A 90 9.47 -4.62 21.76
C ALA A 90 10.85 -5.21 21.42
N LYS A 91 11.10 -5.53 20.14
CA LYS A 91 12.39 -6.06 19.68
C LYS A 91 12.70 -5.63 18.24
N PRO A 92 13.28 -4.43 18.05
CA PRO A 92 13.62 -3.94 16.72
C PRO A 92 14.68 -4.83 16.08
N SER A 93 14.41 -5.31 14.87
CA SER A 93 15.40 -6.04 14.07
C SER A 93 15.02 -6.02 12.59
N ASP A 94 16.03 -6.06 11.72
CA ASP A 94 15.84 -6.11 10.28
C ASP A 94 15.06 -7.36 9.86
N ALA A 95 15.36 -8.50 10.49
CA ALA A 95 14.65 -9.76 10.28
C ALA A 95 13.14 -9.62 10.54
N LEU A 96 12.76 -8.91 11.61
CA LEU A 96 11.36 -8.68 11.94
C LEU A 96 10.69 -7.73 10.95
N SER A 97 11.37 -6.67 10.50
CA SER A 97 10.80 -5.80 9.46
C SER A 97 10.64 -6.52 8.13
N ILE A 98 11.54 -7.45 7.78
CA ILE A 98 11.42 -8.28 6.57
C ILE A 98 10.23 -9.24 6.69
N GLU A 99 10.07 -9.91 7.84
CA GLU A 99 8.93 -10.80 8.09
C GLU A 99 7.59 -10.06 8.01
N GLN A 100 7.49 -8.93 8.69
CA GLN A 100 6.28 -8.11 8.68
C GLN A 100 6.03 -7.49 7.29
N GLY A 101 7.09 -7.10 6.58
CA GLY A 101 7.01 -6.65 5.19
C GLY A 101 6.42 -7.74 4.29
N ALA A 102 6.93 -8.98 4.37
CA ALA A 102 6.40 -10.10 3.60
C ALA A 102 4.93 -10.40 3.92
N PHE A 103 4.53 -10.33 5.19
CA PHE A 103 3.13 -10.46 5.60
C PHE A 103 2.23 -9.40 4.95
N LEU A 104 2.65 -8.12 5.00
CA LEU A 104 1.88 -7.04 4.38
C LEU A 104 1.89 -7.15 2.85
N CYS A 105 3.00 -7.57 2.22
CA CYS A 105 3.03 -7.82 0.78
C CYS A 105 2.04 -8.91 0.37
N GLY A 106 1.80 -9.91 1.22
CA GLY A 106 0.73 -10.89 1.00
C GLY A 106 -0.66 -10.24 1.00
N ILE A 107 -0.92 -9.33 1.95
CA ILE A 107 -2.20 -8.60 2.06
C ILE A 107 -2.45 -7.71 0.83
N PHE A 108 -1.41 -7.02 0.35
CA PHE A 108 -1.49 -6.06 -0.76
C PHE A 108 -1.00 -6.63 -2.10
N SER A 109 -1.01 -7.95 -2.26
CA SER A 109 -0.37 -8.62 -3.40
C SER A 109 -0.95 -8.23 -4.75
N GLU A 110 -2.26 -7.97 -4.83
CA GLU A 110 -2.92 -7.53 -6.07
C GLU A 110 -2.55 -6.07 -6.40
N GLU A 111 -2.55 -5.19 -5.41
CA GLU A 111 -2.16 -3.79 -5.54
C GLU A 111 -0.69 -3.64 -5.94
N LEU A 112 0.20 -4.42 -5.32
CA LEU A 112 1.62 -4.44 -5.65
C LEU A 112 1.87 -4.95 -7.08
N ALA A 113 1.21 -6.04 -7.49
CA ALA A 113 1.31 -6.55 -8.85
C ALA A 113 0.82 -5.52 -9.89
N TYR A 114 -0.21 -4.74 -9.55
CA TYR A 114 -0.70 -3.67 -10.41
C TYR A 114 0.27 -2.48 -10.49
N ILE A 115 0.87 -2.07 -9.36
CA ILE A 115 1.94 -1.05 -9.33
C ILE A 115 3.10 -1.48 -10.23
N GLU A 116 3.58 -2.72 -10.10
CA GLU A 116 4.65 -3.27 -10.94
C GLU A 116 4.28 -3.26 -12.43
N HIS A 117 3.05 -3.66 -12.76
CA HIS A 117 2.56 -3.64 -14.13
C HIS A 117 2.55 -2.22 -14.72
N LEU A 118 2.05 -1.24 -13.96
CA LEU A 118 2.01 0.16 -14.39
C LEU A 118 3.41 0.73 -14.61
N LEU A 119 4.34 0.50 -13.68
CA LEU A 119 5.72 0.99 -13.80
C LEU A 119 6.47 0.32 -14.96
N ALA A 120 6.18 -0.95 -15.26
CA ALA A 120 6.76 -1.64 -16.40
C ALA A 120 6.24 -1.11 -17.75
N THR A 121 5.03 -0.54 -17.79
CA THR A 121 4.48 0.06 -19.01
C THR A 121 4.98 1.48 -19.30
N GLU A 122 5.66 2.13 -18.34
CA GLU A 122 6.25 3.47 -18.52
C GLU A 122 7.73 3.44 -18.98
N GLN A 123 8.32 2.26 -19.19
CA GLN A 123 9.69 2.06 -19.71
C GLN A 123 9.70 1.79 -21.22
#